data_AF-A0AA96QVR3-F1
#
_entry.id   AF-A0AA96QVR3-F1
#
_cell.length_a   1.000
_cell.length_b   1.000
_cell.length_c   1.000
_cell.angle_alpha   90.00
_cell.angle_beta   90.00
_cell.angle_gamma   90.00
#
_symmetry.space_group_name_H-M   'P 1'
#
loop_
_entity.id
_entity.type
_entity.pdbx_description
1 polymer ?
#
loop_
_entity_poly.entity_id
_entity_poly.type
_entity_poly.pdbx_seq_one_letter_code
_entity_poly.pdbx_strand_id
1 'polypeptide(L)'
;MTTRTEQWLQVRAHLVAHRHALAARAAAEYPEITKVASTPLLANPGWLPPEPVPLADIGLGWHPDRVFGGVDGTVGPVLPPGAPTYSAAMAAHASPSVFTNRSTYRLLAADLAEPRLDFGTGRYFDGVDVGEASAHEYAARDLGLADALPLRASVGDPCDPARRPVNVAISTLTLRLDRSTGAATFFLHWRDPAKVGHAGGLYQVLPVGVFQAAGDEPWNTGNDFSLWRCVVREFAEELLGESEDHGADRAPVDYAAWPFAARMTAALGTGVRVSYLGMGVDPLTFATDMLTVAVFDAPLFDELFSGLVEDNDEGRVLEGLAFTAANVHRFVHDEPTQAAGAALLALAWEHRWSLLARGQACIRRKHRRVRCIHASLHR
;
A
#
# COMPACT_ATOMS: atom_id res chain seq x y z
N MET A 1 -4.06 -37.59 -17.37
CA MET A 1 -4.40 -37.12 -16.02
C MET A 1 -3.42 -36.00 -15.70
N THR A 2 -3.91 -34.79 -15.48
CA THR A 2 -3.07 -33.65 -15.06
C THR A 2 -2.56 -33.91 -13.65
N THR A 3 -1.27 -33.74 -13.41
CA THR A 3 -0.67 -33.88 -12.08
C THR A 3 -1.14 -32.74 -11.16
N ARG A 4 -1.06 -32.97 -9.84
CA ARG A 4 -1.41 -31.94 -8.85
C ARG A 4 -0.60 -30.65 -9.03
N THR A 5 0.68 -30.77 -9.37
CA THR A 5 1.55 -29.60 -9.63
C THR A 5 1.12 -28.85 -10.88
N GLU A 6 0.80 -29.54 -11.97
CA GLU A 6 0.30 -28.90 -13.21
C GLU A 6 -1.02 -28.18 -12.98
N GLN A 7 -1.95 -28.77 -12.22
CA GLN A 7 -3.21 -28.12 -11.87
C GLN A 7 -2.98 -26.86 -11.02
N TRP A 8 -2.09 -26.91 -10.03
CA TRP A 8 -1.74 -25.74 -9.21
C TRP A 8 -1.11 -24.63 -10.06
N LEU A 9 -0.22 -24.97 -11.00
CA LEU A 9 0.37 -24.00 -11.94
C LEU A 9 -0.68 -23.40 -12.89
N GLN A 10 -1.66 -24.19 -13.33
CA GLN A 10 -2.78 -23.71 -14.13
C GLN A 10 -3.59 -22.64 -13.38
N VAL A 11 -3.91 -22.89 -12.10
CA VAL A 11 -4.63 -21.91 -11.27
C VAL A 11 -3.79 -20.64 -11.07
N ARG A 12 -2.48 -20.77 -10.81
CA ARG A 12 -1.57 -19.61 -10.70
C ARG A 12 -1.56 -18.77 -11.97
N ALA A 13 -1.42 -19.40 -13.13
CA ALA A 13 -1.42 -18.70 -14.41
C ALA A 13 -2.74 -17.96 -14.63
N HIS A 14 -3.88 -18.58 -14.29
CA HIS A 14 -5.19 -17.94 -14.35
C HIS A 14 -5.32 -16.75 -13.42
N LEU A 15 -4.88 -16.89 -12.17
CA LEU A 15 -4.88 -15.82 -11.17
C LEU A 15 -4.06 -14.61 -11.65
N VAL A 16 -2.85 -14.85 -12.17
CA VAL A 16 -1.97 -13.78 -12.68
C VAL A 16 -2.62 -13.08 -13.87
N ALA A 17 -3.16 -13.83 -14.84
CA ALA A 17 -3.75 -13.27 -16.05
C ALA A 17 -5.05 -12.48 -15.81
N HIS A 18 -5.83 -12.83 -14.78
CA HIS A 18 -7.16 -12.26 -14.54
C HIS A 18 -7.27 -11.48 -13.22
N ARG A 19 -6.14 -11.08 -12.62
CA ARG A 19 -6.08 -10.50 -11.27
C ARG A 19 -7.08 -9.35 -11.06
N HIS A 20 -7.11 -8.37 -11.97
CA HIS A 20 -8.02 -7.23 -11.87
C HIS A 20 -9.51 -7.64 -11.85
N ALA A 21 -9.91 -8.48 -12.82
CA ALA A 21 -11.30 -8.93 -12.92
C ALA A 21 -11.71 -9.84 -11.74
N LEU A 22 -10.78 -10.65 -11.23
CA LEU A 22 -10.99 -11.46 -10.02
C LEU A 22 -11.17 -10.57 -8.78
N ALA A 23 -10.36 -9.52 -8.62
CA ALA A 23 -10.47 -8.58 -7.50
C ALA A 23 -11.80 -7.81 -7.51
N ALA A 24 -12.21 -7.29 -8.68
CA ALA A 24 -13.51 -6.62 -8.82
C ALA A 24 -14.68 -7.53 -8.43
N ARG A 25 -14.64 -8.82 -8.82
CA ARG A 25 -15.66 -9.81 -8.42
C ARG A 25 -15.57 -10.19 -6.95
N ALA A 26 -14.37 -10.36 -6.40
CA ALA A 26 -14.17 -10.68 -4.99
C ALA A 26 -14.72 -9.57 -4.08
N ALA A 27 -14.60 -8.30 -4.46
CA ALA A 27 -15.22 -7.18 -3.74
C ALA A 27 -16.75 -7.25 -3.64
N ALA A 28 -17.41 -7.96 -4.57
CA ALA A 28 -18.86 -8.15 -4.51
C ALA A 28 -19.28 -9.17 -3.42
N GLU A 29 -18.37 -10.03 -2.96
CA GLU A 29 -18.62 -11.01 -1.90
C GLU A 29 -18.62 -10.39 -0.49
N TYR A 30 -18.24 -9.11 -0.37
CA TYR A 30 -18.23 -8.36 0.88
C TYR A 30 -19.19 -7.17 0.82
N PRO A 31 -20.53 -7.39 0.74
CA PRO A 31 -21.50 -6.30 0.60
C PRO A 31 -21.60 -5.42 1.86
N GLU A 32 -21.30 -5.98 3.03
CA GLU A 32 -21.39 -5.29 4.32
C GLU A 32 -20.11 -4.51 4.68
N ILE A 33 -19.01 -4.72 3.94
CA ILE A 33 -17.73 -4.05 4.20
C ILE A 33 -17.67 -2.76 3.39
N THR A 34 -17.18 -1.70 4.02
CA THR A 34 -17.04 -0.39 3.39
C THR A 34 -16.05 -0.43 2.23
N LYS A 35 -16.41 0.23 1.13
CA LYS A 35 -15.59 0.38 -0.07
C LYS A 35 -15.00 1.78 -0.15
N VAL A 36 -13.68 1.87 -0.26
CA VAL A 36 -12.97 3.15 -0.24
C VAL A 36 -13.28 3.93 -1.51
N ALA A 37 -13.85 5.13 -1.36
CA ALA A 37 -14.14 6.06 -2.46
C ALA A 37 -14.87 5.41 -3.66
N SER A 38 -15.80 4.49 -3.38
CA SER A 38 -16.54 3.71 -4.40
C SER A 38 -15.67 2.82 -5.30
N THR A 39 -14.47 2.45 -4.86
CA THR A 39 -13.59 1.49 -5.54
C THR A 39 -13.73 0.08 -4.96
N PRO A 40 -13.16 -0.96 -5.58
CA PRO A 40 -13.17 -2.32 -5.02
C PRO A 40 -12.38 -2.51 -3.72
N LEU A 41 -11.57 -1.52 -3.29
CA LEU A 41 -10.77 -1.64 -2.08
C LEU A 41 -11.65 -1.65 -0.83
N LEU A 42 -11.51 -2.68 0.01
CA LEU A 42 -12.27 -2.85 1.23
C LEU A 42 -11.60 -2.09 2.38
N ALA A 43 -12.37 -1.52 3.31
CA ALA A 43 -11.81 -0.89 4.49
C ALA A 43 -12.71 -1.06 5.72
N ASN A 44 -12.07 -1.12 6.88
CA ASN A 44 -12.74 -0.77 8.13
C ASN A 44 -12.99 0.76 8.12
N PRO A 45 -14.20 1.26 8.43
CA PRO A 45 -14.47 2.70 8.50
C PRO A 45 -13.52 3.47 9.42
N GLY A 46 -13.03 2.85 10.50
CA GLY A 46 -12.07 3.44 11.43
C GLY A 46 -10.67 3.68 10.82
N TRP A 47 -10.41 3.16 9.62
CA TRP A 47 -9.16 3.38 8.86
C TRP A 47 -9.25 4.52 7.86
N LEU A 48 -10.38 5.22 7.78
CA LEU A 48 -10.59 6.32 6.84
C LEU A 48 -10.76 7.63 7.61
N PRO A 49 -9.71 8.47 7.71
CA PRO A 49 -9.86 9.77 8.32
C PRO A 49 -10.75 10.66 7.41
N PRO A 50 -11.56 11.57 7.97
CA PRO A 50 -12.45 12.42 7.19
C PRO A 50 -11.70 13.50 6.37
N GLU A 51 -10.44 13.75 6.70
CA GLU A 51 -9.56 14.71 6.03
C GLU A 51 -8.14 14.15 5.97
N PRO A 52 -7.32 14.56 5.00
CA PRO A 52 -5.90 14.17 4.94
C PRO A 52 -5.16 14.52 6.24
N VAL A 53 -4.45 13.55 6.79
CA VAL A 53 -3.62 13.71 7.99
C VAL A 53 -2.16 13.85 7.57
N PRO A 54 -1.38 14.85 8.03
CA PRO A 54 0.05 14.88 7.77
C PRO A 54 0.71 13.57 8.22
N LEU A 55 1.59 12.97 7.41
CA LEU A 55 2.18 11.66 7.72
C LEU A 55 2.94 11.68 9.06
N ALA A 56 3.56 12.82 9.39
CA ALA A 56 4.29 13.02 10.65
C ALA A 56 3.37 13.04 11.89
N ASP A 57 2.06 13.24 11.71
CA ASP A 57 1.08 13.26 12.80
C ASP A 57 0.51 11.85 13.09
N ILE A 58 0.87 10.83 12.29
CA ILE A 58 0.51 9.44 12.53
C ILE A 58 1.42 8.85 13.61
N GLY A 59 0.86 8.54 14.77
CA GLY A 59 1.55 7.86 15.86
C GLY A 59 1.77 6.37 15.56
N LEU A 60 2.96 5.86 15.89
CA LEU A 60 3.29 4.44 15.75
C LEU A 60 3.53 3.79 17.12
N GLY A 61 2.87 2.66 17.37
CA GLY A 61 3.09 1.82 18.54
C GLY A 61 3.79 0.51 18.17
N TRP A 62 4.80 0.11 18.92
CA TRP A 62 5.55 -1.13 18.71
C TRP A 62 5.33 -2.13 19.86
N HIS A 63 4.83 -3.32 19.53
CA HIS A 63 4.46 -4.38 20.49
C HIS A 63 5.02 -5.74 20.02
N PRO A 64 6.34 -5.96 20.10
CA PRO A 64 7.00 -7.14 19.53
C PRO A 64 6.56 -8.45 20.20
N ASP A 65 6.11 -8.38 21.46
CA ASP A 65 5.71 -9.54 22.27
C ASP A 65 4.28 -10.04 21.95
N ARG A 66 3.55 -9.34 21.06
CA ARG A 66 2.19 -9.74 20.67
C ARG A 66 2.26 -10.90 19.67
N VAL A 67 2.01 -12.10 20.16
CA VAL A 67 1.89 -13.31 19.34
C VAL A 67 0.58 -13.30 18.55
N PHE A 68 0.64 -13.69 17.28
CA PHE A 68 -0.56 -13.87 16.45
C PHE A 68 -1.11 -15.28 16.60
N GLY A 69 -2.44 -15.39 16.67
CA GLY A 69 -3.15 -16.66 16.85
C GLY A 69 -4.39 -16.81 15.99
N GLY A 70 -4.49 -16.05 14.89
CA GLY A 70 -5.58 -16.15 13.92
C GLY A 70 -5.28 -17.18 12.82
N VAL A 71 -5.87 -16.98 11.65
CA VAL A 71 -5.67 -17.84 10.46
C VAL A 71 -4.26 -17.67 9.91
N ASP A 72 -3.56 -18.78 9.72
CA ASP A 72 -2.12 -18.84 9.35
C ASP A 72 -1.85 -19.55 8.01
N GLY A 73 -2.91 -19.93 7.28
CA GLY A 73 -2.79 -20.60 5.98
C GLY A 73 -2.75 -22.12 6.05
N THR A 74 -2.84 -22.72 7.25
CA THR A 74 -2.90 -24.18 7.43
C THR A 74 -4.15 -24.82 6.80
N VAL A 75 -5.27 -24.11 6.80
CA VAL A 75 -6.50 -24.48 6.08
C VAL A 75 -6.43 -23.77 4.73
N GLY A 76 -5.95 -24.45 3.69
CA GLY A 76 -5.61 -23.81 2.42
C GLY A 76 -5.90 -24.63 1.17
N PRO A 77 -5.58 -24.10 -0.02
CA PRO A 77 -5.74 -24.82 -1.28
C PRO A 77 -4.89 -26.08 -1.29
N VAL A 78 -5.26 -27.04 -2.14
CA VAL A 78 -4.47 -28.25 -2.35
C VAL A 78 -3.12 -27.89 -2.97
N LEU A 79 -2.04 -28.07 -2.20
CA LEU A 79 -0.68 -27.71 -2.59
C LEU A 79 0.02 -28.81 -3.41
N PRO A 80 1.02 -28.46 -4.25
CA PRO A 80 1.90 -29.43 -4.89
C PRO A 80 2.54 -30.39 -3.87
N PRO A 81 2.83 -31.65 -4.25
CA PRO A 81 3.46 -32.61 -3.36
C PRO A 81 4.79 -32.09 -2.80
N GLY A 82 4.99 -32.20 -1.48
CA GLY A 82 6.22 -31.78 -0.80
C GLY A 82 6.26 -30.31 -0.38
N ALA A 83 5.26 -29.49 -0.72
CA ALA A 83 5.15 -28.12 -0.25
C ALA A 83 4.34 -28.06 1.07
N PRO A 84 4.95 -27.68 2.21
CA PRO A 84 4.24 -27.57 3.49
C PRO A 84 3.37 -26.30 3.60
N THR A 85 3.68 -25.27 2.82
CA THR A 85 3.00 -23.97 2.82
C THR A 85 2.83 -23.47 1.39
N TYR A 86 1.99 -22.45 1.19
CA TYR A 86 1.77 -21.86 -0.12
C TYR A 86 3.00 -21.12 -0.63
N SER A 87 3.70 -20.41 0.26
CA SER A 87 5.00 -19.78 0.02
C SER A 87 6.06 -20.81 -0.40
N ALA A 88 6.09 -22.00 0.22
CA ALA A 88 6.98 -23.07 -0.20
C ALA A 88 6.63 -23.63 -1.60
N ALA A 89 5.33 -23.75 -1.92
CA ALA A 89 4.90 -24.12 -3.26
C ALA A 89 5.31 -23.08 -4.31
N MET A 90 5.17 -21.79 -3.99
CA MET A 90 5.65 -20.71 -4.84
C MET A 90 7.17 -20.77 -5.02
N ALA A 91 7.95 -20.90 -3.95
CA ALA A 91 9.41 -20.98 -4.04
C ALA A 91 9.88 -22.15 -4.93
N ALA A 92 9.20 -23.30 -4.86
CA ALA A 92 9.58 -24.49 -5.62
C ALA A 92 9.17 -24.45 -7.10
N HIS A 93 8.07 -23.78 -7.44
CA HIS A 93 7.43 -23.94 -8.77
C HIS A 93 7.13 -22.64 -9.50
N ALA A 94 7.12 -21.50 -8.83
CA ALA A 94 6.71 -20.21 -9.39
C ALA A 94 7.38 -19.03 -8.65
N SER A 95 8.67 -19.15 -8.30
CA SER A 95 9.36 -18.13 -7.52
C SER A 95 9.54 -16.85 -8.36
N PRO A 96 9.14 -15.69 -7.83
CA PRO A 96 9.59 -14.39 -8.34
C PRO A 96 11.13 -14.24 -8.25
N SER A 97 11.66 -13.21 -8.91
CA SER A 97 13.09 -12.84 -8.88
C SER A 97 13.59 -12.54 -7.46
N VAL A 98 12.81 -11.79 -6.68
CA VAL A 98 13.03 -11.53 -5.25
C VAL A 98 11.89 -12.17 -4.46
N PHE A 99 12.20 -13.18 -3.66
CA PHE A 99 11.22 -13.92 -2.88
C PHE A 99 11.80 -14.42 -1.56
N THR A 100 12.06 -13.47 -0.66
CA THR A 100 12.70 -13.71 0.63
C THR A 100 11.72 -13.46 1.77
N ASN A 101 11.77 -14.31 2.79
CA ASN A 101 10.89 -14.19 3.96
C ASN A 101 11.40 -13.16 4.99
N ARG A 102 11.43 -11.87 4.59
CA ARG A 102 11.93 -10.76 5.40
C ARG A 102 11.01 -10.46 6.60
N SER A 103 11.58 -9.88 7.64
CA SER A 103 10.81 -9.35 8.79
C SER A 103 9.96 -8.16 8.38
N THR A 104 8.69 -8.15 8.78
CA THR A 104 7.75 -7.05 8.54
C THR A 104 7.22 -6.47 9.84
N TYR A 105 6.68 -5.25 9.78
CA TYR A 105 5.87 -4.70 10.86
C TYR A 105 4.41 -5.11 10.63
N ARG A 106 3.93 -6.12 11.36
CA ARG A 106 2.56 -6.64 11.23
C ARG A 106 1.58 -5.73 11.96
N LEU A 107 0.55 -5.25 11.27
CA LEU A 107 -0.51 -4.45 11.88
C LEU A 107 -1.28 -5.25 12.93
N LEU A 108 -1.47 -4.64 14.11
CA LEU A 108 -2.27 -5.19 15.20
C LEU A 108 -3.58 -4.43 15.37
N ALA A 109 -3.52 -3.10 15.22
CA ALA A 109 -4.67 -2.23 15.33
C ALA A 109 -4.39 -0.91 14.58
N ALA A 110 -5.47 -0.27 14.14
CA ALA A 110 -5.45 1.08 13.60
C ALA A 110 -6.69 1.81 14.11
N ASP A 111 -6.47 2.99 14.69
CA ASP A 111 -7.50 3.94 15.05
C ASP A 111 -7.13 5.27 14.40
N LEU A 112 -8.00 5.83 13.57
CA LEU A 112 -7.75 7.14 12.96
C LEU A 112 -8.68 8.25 13.49
N ALA A 113 -9.49 7.96 14.51
CA ALA A 113 -10.04 9.02 15.36
C ALA A 113 -8.92 9.65 16.20
N GLU A 114 -7.97 8.83 16.67
CA GLU A 114 -6.67 9.24 17.20
C GLU A 114 -5.59 8.67 16.26
N PRO A 115 -5.03 9.44 15.30
CA PRO A 115 -4.25 8.91 14.17
C PRO A 115 -3.06 8.04 14.61
N ARG A 116 -3.31 6.75 14.82
CA ARG A 116 -2.39 5.81 15.46
C ARG A 116 -2.48 4.43 14.85
N LEU A 117 -1.32 3.83 14.68
CA LEU A 117 -1.14 2.49 14.13
C LEU A 117 -0.27 1.68 15.09
N ASP A 118 -0.76 0.52 15.52
CA ASP A 118 -0.02 -0.38 16.41
C ASP A 118 0.44 -1.60 15.64
N PHE A 119 1.72 -1.95 15.81
CA PHE A 119 2.40 -3.01 15.08
C PHE A 119 3.08 -4.01 16.02
N GLY A 120 3.23 -5.23 15.53
CA GLY A 120 4.04 -6.28 16.14
C GLY A 120 4.93 -6.96 15.10
N THR A 121 5.58 -8.04 15.49
CA THR A 121 6.48 -8.80 14.62
C THR A 121 5.70 -9.58 13.56
N GLY A 122 6.18 -9.54 12.31
CA GLY A 122 5.65 -10.31 11.20
C GLY A 122 6.73 -10.83 10.26
N ARG A 123 6.30 -11.61 9.29
CA ARG A 123 7.12 -12.15 8.20
C ARG A 123 6.41 -11.94 6.86
N TYR A 124 7.16 -11.65 5.81
CA TYR A 124 6.61 -11.45 4.47
C TYR A 124 5.73 -12.62 4.02
N PHE A 125 6.17 -13.86 4.26
CA PHE A 125 5.42 -15.06 3.87
C PHE A 125 4.12 -15.27 4.64
N ASP A 126 3.92 -14.64 5.80
CA ASP A 126 2.63 -14.70 6.51
C ASP A 126 1.49 -14.17 5.61
N GLY A 127 1.76 -13.09 4.87
CA GLY A 127 0.82 -12.53 3.89
C GLY A 127 0.66 -13.39 2.64
N VAL A 128 1.71 -14.09 2.22
CA VAL A 128 1.67 -15.01 1.07
C VAL A 128 0.86 -16.26 1.39
N ASP A 129 1.08 -16.83 2.57
CA ASP A 129 0.47 -18.09 3.02
C ASP A 129 -1.02 -17.97 3.34
N VAL A 130 -1.50 -16.75 3.63
CA VAL A 130 -2.93 -16.48 3.83
C VAL A 130 -3.54 -15.75 2.64
N GLY A 131 -2.98 -14.61 2.28
CA GLY A 131 -3.55 -13.70 1.29
C GLY A 131 -3.45 -14.19 -0.15
N GLU A 132 -2.23 -14.50 -0.61
CA GLU A 132 -2.04 -15.01 -1.98
C GLU A 132 -2.60 -16.44 -2.14
N ALA A 133 -2.58 -17.26 -1.06
CA ALA A 133 -3.28 -18.53 -1.00
C ALA A 133 -4.81 -18.37 -1.13
N SER A 134 -5.39 -17.35 -0.48
CA SER A 134 -6.81 -16.99 -0.62
C SER A 134 -7.16 -16.58 -2.05
N ALA A 135 -6.28 -15.82 -2.71
CA ALA A 135 -6.45 -15.46 -4.12
C ALA A 135 -6.41 -16.69 -5.03
N HIS A 136 -5.51 -17.65 -4.73
CA HIS A 136 -5.41 -18.90 -5.46
C HIS A 136 -6.66 -19.76 -5.31
N GLU A 137 -7.17 -19.89 -4.09
CA GLU A 137 -8.42 -20.60 -3.80
C GLU A 137 -9.60 -20.00 -4.59
N TYR A 138 -9.68 -18.66 -4.63
CA TYR A 138 -10.69 -17.95 -5.41
C TYR A 138 -10.56 -18.22 -6.92
N ALA A 139 -9.34 -18.19 -7.46
CA ALA A 139 -9.07 -18.49 -8.86
C ALA A 139 -9.34 -19.96 -9.21
N ALA A 140 -9.08 -20.90 -8.30
CA ALA A 140 -9.41 -22.31 -8.49
C ALA A 140 -10.91 -22.52 -8.63
N ARG A 141 -11.70 -21.82 -7.80
CA ARG A 141 -13.16 -21.83 -7.90
C ARG A 141 -13.64 -21.22 -9.22
N ASP A 142 -13.04 -20.11 -9.65
CA ASP A 142 -13.37 -19.49 -10.94
C ASP A 142 -13.14 -20.43 -12.14
N LEU A 143 -12.14 -21.30 -12.05
CA LEU A 143 -11.87 -22.35 -13.04
C LEU A 143 -12.74 -23.60 -12.89
N GLY A 144 -13.62 -23.68 -11.89
CA GLY A 144 -14.41 -24.88 -11.58
C GLY A 144 -13.55 -26.03 -11.02
N LEU A 145 -12.37 -25.74 -10.47
CA LEU A 145 -11.46 -26.71 -9.87
C LEU A 145 -11.61 -26.82 -8.34
N ALA A 146 -12.44 -25.95 -7.75
CA ALA A 146 -12.81 -25.97 -6.34
C ALA A 146 -14.26 -25.50 -6.17
N ASP A 147 -15.02 -26.12 -5.28
CA ASP A 147 -16.42 -25.75 -5.01
C ASP A 147 -16.57 -24.85 -3.77
N ALA A 148 -15.55 -24.79 -2.92
CA ALA A 148 -15.56 -24.07 -1.66
C ALA A 148 -14.31 -23.19 -1.51
N LEU A 149 -14.41 -22.22 -0.61
CA LEU A 149 -13.32 -21.29 -0.26
C LEU A 149 -13.00 -21.38 1.24
N PRO A 150 -12.55 -22.54 1.77
CA PRO A 150 -12.36 -22.72 3.20
C PRO A 150 -11.37 -21.73 3.83
N LEU A 151 -10.25 -21.39 3.17
CA LEU A 151 -9.30 -20.42 3.71
C LEU A 151 -9.93 -19.03 3.82
N ARG A 152 -10.56 -18.55 2.74
CA ARG A 152 -11.24 -17.24 2.74
C ARG A 152 -12.37 -17.18 3.74
N ALA A 153 -13.15 -18.25 3.86
CA ALA A 153 -14.23 -18.36 4.84
C ALA A 153 -13.68 -18.36 6.28
N SER A 154 -12.54 -19.01 6.53
CA SER A 154 -11.87 -18.98 7.84
C SER A 154 -11.38 -17.57 8.20
N VAL A 155 -10.86 -16.79 7.25
CA VAL A 155 -10.51 -15.37 7.48
C VAL A 155 -11.75 -14.58 7.88
N GLY A 156 -12.86 -14.73 7.14
CA GLY A 156 -14.08 -13.96 7.40
C GLY A 156 -13.91 -12.50 6.97
N ASP A 157 -13.87 -11.57 7.93
CA ASP A 157 -13.60 -10.15 7.66
C ASP A 157 -12.09 -9.93 7.37
N PRO A 158 -11.71 -9.58 6.12
CA PRO A 158 -10.31 -9.34 5.77
C PRO A 158 -9.77 -8.01 6.30
N CYS A 159 -10.62 -7.13 6.81
CA CYS A 159 -10.29 -5.85 7.43
C CYS A 159 -10.15 -5.92 8.96
N ASP A 160 -10.27 -7.11 9.58
CA ASP A 160 -9.97 -7.31 11.01
C ASP A 160 -8.53 -7.87 11.18
N PRO A 161 -7.59 -7.08 11.73
CA PRO A 161 -6.21 -7.51 11.93
C PRO A 161 -6.03 -8.69 12.90
N ALA A 162 -7.05 -9.04 13.69
CA ALA A 162 -6.99 -10.20 14.57
C ALA A 162 -7.26 -11.52 13.82
N ARG A 163 -7.83 -11.48 12.62
CA ARG A 163 -8.26 -12.68 11.87
C ARG A 163 -7.14 -13.32 11.06
N ARG A 164 -6.21 -12.52 10.55
CA ARG A 164 -5.11 -12.93 9.66
C ARG A 164 -3.87 -12.11 9.95
N PRO A 165 -2.66 -12.56 9.59
CA PRO A 165 -1.50 -11.69 9.59
C PRO A 165 -1.70 -10.56 8.56
N VAL A 166 -1.47 -9.33 9.01
CA VAL A 166 -1.62 -8.13 8.19
C VAL A 166 -0.25 -7.48 7.99
N ASN A 167 0.44 -7.89 6.93
CA ASN A 167 1.55 -7.12 6.38
C ASN A 167 0.97 -5.91 5.65
N VAL A 168 1.59 -4.75 5.80
CA VAL A 168 1.09 -3.51 5.22
C VAL A 168 2.11 -2.94 4.26
N ALA A 169 1.67 -2.56 3.07
CA ALA A 169 2.43 -1.73 2.14
C ALA A 169 2.06 -0.26 2.30
N ILE A 170 2.96 0.65 1.92
CA ILE A 170 2.69 2.08 1.85
C ILE A 170 2.59 2.47 0.38
N SER A 171 1.36 2.56 -0.12
CA SER A 171 1.08 3.05 -1.46
C SER A 171 1.13 4.59 -1.46
N THR A 172 2.07 5.18 -2.21
CA THR A 172 2.27 6.63 -2.25
C THR A 172 1.97 7.19 -3.64
N LEU A 173 0.99 8.09 -3.75
CA LEU A 173 0.72 8.84 -4.97
C LEU A 173 1.62 10.08 -5.00
N THR A 174 2.50 10.12 -5.99
CA THR A 174 3.38 11.26 -6.22
C THR A 174 2.70 12.32 -7.07
N LEU A 175 2.55 13.52 -6.52
CA LEU A 175 2.04 14.70 -7.21
C LEU A 175 3.15 15.75 -7.36
N ARG A 176 3.45 16.13 -8.60
CA ARG A 176 4.28 17.30 -8.91
C ARG A 176 3.38 18.50 -9.14
N LEU A 177 3.53 19.55 -8.33
CA LEU A 177 2.70 20.76 -8.36
C LEU A 177 3.50 21.98 -8.81
N ASP A 178 3.17 22.51 -9.97
CA ASP A 178 3.63 23.84 -10.39
C ASP A 178 2.79 24.92 -9.68
N ARG A 179 3.41 25.57 -8.70
CA ARG A 179 2.77 26.64 -7.91
C ARG A 179 2.45 27.89 -8.72
N SER A 180 3.14 28.13 -9.84
CA SER A 180 2.95 29.33 -10.65
C SER A 180 1.70 29.24 -11.52
N THR A 181 1.39 28.05 -12.03
CA THR A 181 0.22 27.77 -12.87
C THR A 181 -0.92 27.12 -12.11
N GLY A 182 -0.63 26.48 -10.97
CA GLY A 182 -1.55 25.62 -10.23
C GLY A 182 -1.73 24.24 -10.87
N ALA A 183 -0.99 23.92 -11.94
CA ALA A 183 -1.05 22.63 -12.60
C ALA A 183 -0.38 21.54 -11.75
N ALA A 184 -1.03 20.38 -11.64
CA ALA A 184 -0.48 19.21 -11.00
C ALA A 184 -0.38 18.05 -11.99
N THR A 185 0.68 17.26 -11.88
CA THR A 185 0.85 15.99 -12.58
C THR A 185 1.05 14.86 -11.59
N PHE A 186 0.65 13.65 -11.97
CA PHE A 186 0.82 12.44 -11.19
C PHE A 186 1.48 11.33 -12.02
N PHE A 187 2.05 10.36 -11.34
CA PHE A 187 2.83 9.29 -11.94
C PHE A 187 2.21 7.95 -11.56
N LEU A 188 2.19 7.04 -12.53
CA LEU A 188 1.82 5.64 -12.33
C LEU A 188 2.94 4.77 -12.85
N HIS A 189 3.06 3.61 -12.25
CA HIS A 189 3.89 2.53 -12.74
C HIS A 189 2.99 1.47 -13.37
N TRP A 190 3.32 1.03 -14.58
CA TRP A 190 2.68 -0.13 -15.19
C TRP A 190 3.59 -1.34 -14.98
N ARG A 191 3.11 -2.29 -14.17
CA ARG A 191 3.88 -3.48 -13.82
C ARG A 191 3.89 -4.47 -14.97
N ASP A 192 5.07 -4.79 -15.48
CA ASP A 192 5.21 -5.74 -16.59
C ASP A 192 4.86 -7.16 -16.10
N PRO A 193 3.82 -7.82 -16.62
CA PRO A 193 3.45 -9.16 -16.19
C PRO A 193 4.53 -10.21 -16.42
N ALA A 194 5.54 -9.94 -17.25
CA ALA A 194 6.70 -10.80 -17.44
C ALA A 194 7.79 -10.65 -16.36
N LYS A 195 7.75 -9.57 -15.55
CA LYS A 195 8.83 -9.22 -14.60
C LYS A 195 8.44 -9.33 -13.12
N VAL A 196 7.15 -9.27 -12.77
CA VAL A 196 6.72 -9.19 -11.36
C VAL A 196 5.92 -10.40 -10.86
N GLY A 197 6.13 -10.77 -9.59
CA GLY A 197 5.41 -11.86 -8.91
C GLY A 197 4.02 -11.48 -8.38
N HIS A 198 3.74 -10.19 -8.21
CA HIS A 198 2.46 -9.63 -7.74
C HIS A 198 2.02 -8.47 -8.65
N ALA A 199 0.70 -8.31 -8.84
CA ALA A 199 0.09 -7.20 -9.60
C ALA A 199 0.54 -6.99 -11.07
N GLY A 200 1.11 -8.00 -11.74
CA GLY A 200 1.50 -7.90 -13.16
C GLY A 200 0.34 -7.55 -14.11
N GLY A 201 0.60 -6.65 -15.06
CA GLY A 201 -0.40 -6.12 -16.01
C GLY A 201 -1.28 -5.01 -15.43
N LEU A 202 -1.03 -4.57 -14.19
CA LEU A 202 -1.79 -3.52 -13.52
C LEU A 202 -1.04 -2.19 -13.50
N TYR A 203 -1.82 -1.10 -13.48
CA TYR A 203 -1.31 0.20 -13.07
C TYR A 203 -1.28 0.29 -11.54
N GLN A 204 -0.22 0.89 -11.01
CA GLN A 204 -0.04 1.18 -9.59
C GLN A 204 0.38 2.64 -9.42
N VAL A 205 0.06 3.23 -8.27
CA VAL A 205 0.70 4.48 -7.86
C VAL A 205 2.19 4.24 -7.63
N LEU A 206 2.97 5.30 -7.54
CA LEU A 206 4.43 5.21 -7.49
C LEU A 206 4.95 6.23 -6.45
N PRO A 207 5.69 5.80 -5.41
CA PRO A 207 6.15 4.43 -5.14
C PRO A 207 5.23 3.60 -4.21
N VAL A 208 5.45 2.29 -4.15
CA VAL A 208 4.79 1.34 -3.22
C VAL A 208 5.72 0.24 -2.72
N GLY A 209 5.98 0.22 -1.41
CA GLY A 209 6.69 -0.90 -0.78
C GLY A 209 6.11 -1.37 0.54
N VAL A 210 6.53 -2.56 0.94
CA VAL A 210 6.12 -3.19 2.21
C VAL A 210 6.73 -2.41 3.37
N PHE A 211 5.93 -2.07 4.38
CA PHE A 211 6.43 -1.46 5.60
C PHE A 211 7.25 -2.46 6.42
N GLN A 212 8.56 -2.44 6.18
CA GLN A 212 9.55 -3.33 6.76
C GLN A 212 10.87 -2.61 7.04
N ALA A 213 11.75 -3.28 7.79
CA ALA A 213 13.11 -2.80 8.01
C ALA A 213 13.98 -3.01 6.75
N ALA A 214 15.01 -2.18 6.57
CA ALA A 214 15.93 -2.27 5.43
C ALA A 214 16.71 -3.59 5.41
N GLY A 215 16.85 -4.27 6.55
CA GLY A 215 17.39 -5.62 6.64
C GLY A 215 16.92 -6.35 7.91
N ASP A 216 17.18 -7.65 7.99
CA ASP A 216 16.75 -8.50 9.13
C ASP A 216 17.60 -8.33 10.40
N GLU A 217 18.73 -7.62 10.30
CA GLU A 217 19.59 -7.37 11.45
C GLU A 217 18.88 -6.54 12.54
N PRO A 218 19.08 -6.82 13.84
CA PRO A 218 18.30 -6.23 14.93
C PRO A 218 18.34 -4.69 14.98
N TRP A 219 19.44 -4.08 14.55
CA TRP A 219 19.59 -2.62 14.54
C TRP A 219 18.66 -1.92 13.55
N ASN A 220 18.26 -2.62 12.47
CA ASN A 220 17.36 -2.05 11.47
C ASN A 220 15.92 -1.95 12.00
N THR A 221 15.50 -2.88 12.85
CA THR A 221 14.10 -2.93 13.34
C THR A 221 13.68 -1.63 14.00
N GLY A 222 14.50 -1.08 14.91
CA GLY A 222 14.20 0.21 15.55
C GLY A 222 14.50 1.41 14.67
N ASN A 223 15.55 1.33 13.84
CA ASN A 223 15.95 2.43 12.95
C ASN A 223 14.89 2.70 11.87
N ASP A 224 14.28 1.65 11.33
CA ASP A 224 13.41 1.75 10.17
C ASP A 224 11.91 1.72 10.50
N PHE A 225 11.55 1.68 11.79
CA PHE A 225 10.17 1.78 12.25
C PHE A 225 9.65 3.23 12.14
N SER A 226 9.55 3.71 10.91
CA SER A 226 9.15 5.06 10.53
C SER A 226 8.54 5.05 9.14
N LEU A 227 7.28 5.49 9.04
CA LEU A 227 6.58 5.59 7.76
C LEU A 227 7.35 6.49 6.77
N TRP A 228 7.92 7.60 7.26
CA TRP A 228 8.69 8.52 6.42
C TRP A 228 9.96 7.87 5.86
N ARG A 229 10.72 7.14 6.69
CA ARG A 229 11.94 6.46 6.24
C ARG A 229 11.64 5.38 5.21
N CYS A 230 10.54 4.63 5.39
CA CYS A 230 10.04 3.70 4.39
C CYS A 230 9.74 4.43 3.08
N VAL A 231 8.88 5.45 3.09
CA VAL A 231 8.54 6.25 1.90
C VAL A 231 9.78 6.78 1.18
N VAL A 232 10.80 7.27 1.90
CA VAL A 232 12.05 7.76 1.31
C VAL A 232 12.82 6.66 0.58
N ARG A 233 12.92 5.45 1.16
CA ARG A 233 13.57 4.32 0.49
C ARG A 233 12.84 3.93 -0.79
N GLU A 234 11.52 3.78 -0.72
CA GLU A 234 10.71 3.45 -1.90
C GLU A 234 10.84 4.51 -3.02
N PHE A 235 10.96 5.79 -2.66
CA PHE A 235 11.23 6.85 -3.63
C PHE A 235 12.60 6.68 -4.31
N ALA A 236 13.63 6.30 -3.57
CA ALA A 236 14.96 6.08 -4.13
C ALA A 236 14.99 4.82 -5.01
N GLU A 237 14.37 3.74 -4.56
CA GLU A 237 14.34 2.47 -5.28
C GLU A 237 13.52 2.59 -6.57
N GLU A 238 12.26 3.00 -6.48
CA GLU A 238 11.36 2.92 -7.63
C GLU A 238 11.48 4.09 -8.62
N LEU A 239 11.82 5.31 -8.16
CA LEU A 239 11.97 6.47 -9.06
C LEU A 239 13.41 6.70 -9.51
N LEU A 240 14.41 6.29 -8.73
CA LEU A 240 15.83 6.52 -9.05
C LEU A 240 16.61 5.23 -9.37
N GLY A 241 16.01 4.05 -9.16
CA GLY A 241 16.68 2.76 -9.40
C GLY A 241 17.82 2.51 -8.42
N GLU A 242 17.80 3.12 -7.23
CA GLU A 242 18.78 2.81 -6.18
C GLU A 242 18.56 1.39 -5.61
N SER A 243 19.61 0.80 -5.06
CA SER A 243 19.53 -0.53 -4.45
C SER A 243 18.84 -0.51 -3.09
N GLU A 244 17.97 -1.50 -2.83
CA GLU A 244 17.29 -1.68 -1.53
C GLU A 244 18.25 -2.01 -0.36
N ASP A 245 19.49 -2.43 -0.66
CA ASP A 245 20.44 -2.94 0.34
C ASP A 245 20.86 -1.84 1.32
N HIS A 246 21.20 -0.65 0.82
CA HIS A 246 21.73 0.48 1.60
C HIS A 246 22.86 0.11 2.61
N GLY A 247 23.50 -1.07 2.49
CA GLY A 247 24.48 -1.59 3.46
C GLY A 247 23.86 -1.99 4.81
N ALA A 248 22.58 -2.32 4.82
CA ALA A 248 21.80 -2.61 6.03
C ALA A 248 22.28 -3.87 6.77
N ASP A 249 23.07 -4.72 6.10
CA ASP A 249 23.77 -5.90 6.66
C ASP A 249 24.97 -5.54 7.55
N ARG A 250 25.53 -4.32 7.42
CA ARG A 250 26.76 -3.90 8.12
C ARG A 250 26.53 -2.86 9.21
N ALA A 251 25.55 -1.99 9.00
CA ALA A 251 25.24 -0.89 9.90
C ALA A 251 23.79 -0.41 9.69
N PRO A 252 23.17 0.27 10.67
CA PRO A 252 21.89 0.93 10.42
C PRO A 252 22.04 1.99 9.34
N VAL A 253 21.01 2.12 8.49
CA VAL A 253 20.95 3.17 7.44
C VAL A 253 21.05 4.56 8.08
N ASP A 254 22.05 5.33 7.68
CA ASP A 254 22.24 6.72 8.09
C ASP A 254 21.50 7.67 7.14
N TYR A 255 20.21 7.89 7.41
CA TYR A 255 19.35 8.78 6.63
C TYR A 255 19.81 10.26 6.64
N ALA A 256 20.62 10.68 7.62
CA ALA A 256 21.12 12.05 7.67
C ALA A 256 22.36 12.24 6.78
N ALA A 257 23.18 11.20 6.64
CA ALA A 257 24.33 11.19 5.74
C ALA A 257 23.96 10.86 4.29
N TRP A 258 22.85 10.15 4.06
CA TRP A 258 22.36 9.83 2.71
C TRP A 258 21.79 11.08 2.02
N PRO A 259 22.42 11.60 0.93
CA PRO A 259 22.07 12.92 0.39
C PRO A 259 20.62 13.06 -0.06
N PHE A 260 20.07 12.02 -0.71
CA PHE A 260 18.68 12.01 -1.17
C PHE A 260 17.71 12.09 0.02
N ALA A 261 17.86 11.21 1.01
CA ALA A 261 17.04 11.20 2.21
C ALA A 261 17.14 12.51 3.02
N ALA A 262 18.35 13.03 3.19
CA ALA A 262 18.60 14.29 3.88
C ALA A 262 17.91 15.46 3.17
N ARG A 263 18.01 15.52 1.83
CA ARG A 263 17.39 16.57 1.01
C ARG A 263 15.86 16.51 1.04
N MET A 264 15.27 15.32 0.92
CA MET A 264 13.83 15.11 1.05
C MET A 264 13.33 15.53 2.45
N THR A 265 14.04 15.11 3.49
CA THR A 265 13.68 15.40 4.88
C THR A 265 13.76 16.90 5.17
N ALA A 266 14.81 17.58 4.69
CA ALA A 266 14.94 19.03 4.83
C ALA A 266 13.83 19.81 4.11
N ALA A 267 13.25 19.23 3.05
CA ALA A 267 12.16 19.84 2.29
C ALA A 267 10.76 19.57 2.87
N LEU A 268 10.61 18.73 3.88
CA LEU A 268 9.30 18.42 4.48
C LEU A 268 8.60 19.69 4.98
N GLY A 269 7.32 19.82 4.66
CA GLY A 269 6.48 20.96 5.02
C GLY A 269 6.70 22.22 4.19
N THR A 270 7.79 22.32 3.41
CA THR A 270 8.14 23.51 2.63
C THR A 270 8.13 23.24 1.13
N GLY A 271 8.82 22.20 0.66
CA GLY A 271 8.87 21.79 -0.74
C GLY A 271 8.23 20.42 -1.02
N VAL A 272 8.07 19.57 0.00
CA VAL A 272 7.29 18.33 -0.08
C VAL A 272 6.36 18.21 1.12
N ARG A 273 5.14 17.74 0.90
CA ARG A 273 4.20 17.38 1.97
C ARG A 273 3.69 15.98 1.72
N VAL A 274 3.73 15.13 2.74
CA VAL A 274 3.15 13.78 2.69
C VAL A 274 1.94 13.72 3.59
N SER A 275 0.82 13.26 3.05
CA SER A 275 -0.44 13.12 3.77
C SER A 275 -0.93 11.68 3.70
N TYR A 276 -1.43 11.16 4.81
CA TYR A 276 -2.13 9.91 4.93
C TYR A 276 -3.63 10.12 4.64
N LEU A 277 -4.20 9.30 3.76
CA LEU A 277 -5.61 9.39 3.33
C LEU A 277 -6.46 8.22 3.80
N GLY A 278 -5.86 7.12 4.24
CA GLY A 278 -6.60 5.95 4.70
C GLY A 278 -5.78 4.67 4.59
N MET A 279 -6.44 3.55 4.86
CA MET A 279 -5.91 2.21 4.60
C MET A 279 -7.03 1.31 4.11
N GLY A 280 -6.69 0.34 3.26
CA GLY A 280 -7.64 -0.63 2.76
C GLY A 280 -6.99 -1.95 2.38
N VAL A 281 -7.83 -2.91 2.02
CA VAL A 281 -7.49 -4.30 1.78
C VAL A 281 -7.98 -4.71 0.40
N ASP A 282 -7.08 -5.26 -0.40
CA ASP A 282 -7.42 -5.87 -1.68
C ASP A 282 -8.37 -7.06 -1.43
N PRO A 283 -9.55 -7.09 -2.07
CA PRO A 283 -10.57 -8.09 -1.80
C PRO A 283 -10.16 -9.51 -2.24
N LEU A 284 -9.21 -9.65 -3.16
CA LEU A 284 -8.77 -10.94 -3.69
C LEU A 284 -7.59 -11.49 -2.90
N THR A 285 -6.55 -10.69 -2.70
CA THR A 285 -5.28 -11.12 -2.11
C THR A 285 -5.16 -10.80 -0.64
N PHE A 286 -6.07 -10.00 -0.10
CA PHE A 286 -5.96 -9.43 1.25
C PHE A 286 -4.68 -8.62 1.49
N ALA A 287 -3.97 -8.22 0.44
CA ALA A 287 -2.90 -7.23 0.53
C ALA A 287 -3.47 -5.95 1.15
N THR A 288 -2.73 -5.36 2.09
CA THR A 288 -3.21 -4.21 2.87
C THR A 288 -2.29 -3.04 2.58
N ASP A 289 -2.89 -1.90 2.24
CA ASP A 289 -2.16 -0.72 1.78
C ASP A 289 -2.55 0.49 2.61
N MET A 290 -1.56 1.16 3.20
CA MET A 290 -1.68 2.55 3.62
C MET A 290 -1.65 3.44 2.40
N LEU A 291 -2.62 4.35 2.32
CA LEU A 291 -2.82 5.22 1.17
C LEU A 291 -2.26 6.60 1.51
N THR A 292 -1.17 6.99 0.86
CA THR A 292 -0.49 8.27 1.13
C THR A 292 -0.31 9.09 -0.15
N VAL A 293 -0.24 10.41 -0.02
CA VAL A 293 0.01 11.33 -1.14
C VAL A 293 1.21 12.19 -0.80
N ALA A 294 2.22 12.19 -1.67
CA ALA A 294 3.37 13.08 -1.59
C ALA A 294 3.22 14.20 -2.63
N VAL A 295 3.02 15.44 -2.17
CA VAL A 295 2.92 16.63 -3.03
C VAL A 295 4.25 17.38 -3.01
N PHE A 296 4.95 17.36 -4.13
CA PHE A 296 6.20 18.09 -4.35
C PHE A 296 5.92 19.40 -5.09
N ASP A 297 6.58 20.47 -4.66
CA ASP A 297 6.71 21.67 -5.48
C ASP A 297 7.59 21.36 -6.69
N ALA A 298 7.15 21.78 -7.88
CA ALA A 298 7.76 21.41 -9.16
C ALA A 298 9.30 21.55 -9.21
N PRO A 299 9.92 22.66 -8.78
CA PRO A 299 11.39 22.79 -8.83
C PRO A 299 12.13 21.74 -7.98
N LEU A 300 11.56 21.38 -6.82
CA LEU A 300 12.14 20.34 -5.96
C LEU A 300 11.99 18.96 -6.61
N PHE A 301 10.81 18.69 -7.17
CA PHE A 301 10.59 17.43 -7.88
C PHE A 301 11.59 17.26 -9.01
N ASP A 302 11.76 18.29 -9.84
CA ASP A 302 12.65 18.27 -11.01
C ASP A 302 14.13 18.16 -10.58
N GLU A 303 14.51 18.73 -9.43
CA GLU A 303 15.84 18.57 -8.83
C GLU A 303 16.08 17.13 -8.34
N LEU A 304 15.14 16.57 -7.58
CA LEU A 304 15.29 15.26 -6.93
C LEU A 304 15.19 14.10 -7.92
N PHE A 305 14.34 14.23 -8.93
CA PHE A 305 13.99 13.16 -9.86
C PHE A 305 14.41 13.47 -11.29
N SER A 306 15.47 14.27 -11.49
CA SER A 306 16.03 14.53 -12.82
C SER A 306 16.51 13.26 -13.53
N GLY A 307 16.78 12.20 -12.77
CA GLY A 307 17.14 10.86 -13.25
C GLY A 307 15.99 9.86 -13.20
N LEU A 308 14.73 10.32 -13.25
CA LEU A 308 13.55 9.45 -13.21
C LEU A 308 13.71 8.30 -14.21
N VAL A 309 13.65 7.08 -13.71
CA VAL A 309 13.87 5.90 -14.53
C VAL A 309 12.63 5.64 -15.40
N GLU A 310 12.80 5.51 -16.72
CA GLU A 310 11.68 5.19 -17.64
C GLU A 310 11.20 3.73 -17.48
N ASP A 311 12.11 2.80 -17.15
CA ASP A 311 11.87 1.38 -16.90
C ASP A 311 12.66 0.88 -15.68
N ASN A 312 12.01 0.36 -14.66
CA ASN A 312 12.65 -0.29 -13.50
C ASN A 312 12.53 -1.82 -13.55
N ASP A 313 13.04 -2.52 -12.54
CA ASP A 313 13.00 -3.98 -12.45
C ASP A 313 11.57 -4.55 -12.47
N GLU A 314 10.57 -3.72 -12.16
CA GLU A 314 9.18 -4.12 -12.04
C GLU A 314 8.29 -3.74 -13.25
N GLY A 315 8.74 -2.83 -14.13
CA GLY A 315 7.94 -2.36 -15.27
C GLY A 315 8.27 -0.95 -15.73
N ARG A 316 7.29 -0.28 -16.37
CA ARG A 316 7.47 1.04 -16.99
C ARG A 316 6.83 2.15 -16.16
N VAL A 317 7.58 3.21 -15.88
CA VAL A 317 7.03 4.44 -15.29
C VAL A 317 6.37 5.25 -16.42
N LEU A 318 5.10 5.61 -16.24
CA LEU A 318 4.41 6.45 -17.22
C LEU A 318 4.93 7.89 -17.16
N GLU A 319 4.93 8.55 -18.32
CA GLU A 319 5.11 10.00 -18.38
C GLU A 319 4.07 10.70 -17.48
N GLY A 320 4.48 11.82 -16.86
CA GLY A 320 3.64 12.58 -15.93
C GLY A 320 2.26 12.91 -16.52
N LEU A 321 1.22 12.34 -15.92
CA LEU A 321 -0.17 12.51 -16.33
C LEU A 321 -0.76 13.75 -15.67
N ALA A 322 -1.50 14.58 -16.42
CA ALA A 322 -2.18 15.73 -15.84
C ALA A 322 -3.21 15.28 -14.78
N PHE A 323 -3.14 15.84 -13.57
CA PHE A 323 -4.06 15.52 -12.47
C PHE A 323 -5.40 16.23 -12.69
N THR A 324 -6.26 15.59 -13.49
CA THR A 324 -7.57 16.11 -13.92
C THR A 324 -8.65 15.06 -13.66
N ALA A 325 -9.92 15.51 -13.58
CA ALA A 325 -11.06 14.61 -13.38
C ALA A 325 -11.10 13.48 -14.42
N ALA A 326 -10.77 13.79 -15.68
CA ALA A 326 -10.81 12.82 -16.78
C ALA A 326 -9.73 11.73 -16.60
N ASN A 327 -8.48 12.12 -16.31
CA ASN A 327 -7.42 11.14 -16.07
C ASN A 327 -7.66 10.33 -14.79
N VAL A 328 -8.14 10.97 -13.71
CA VAL A 328 -8.51 10.26 -12.49
C VAL A 328 -9.60 9.24 -12.78
N HIS A 329 -10.71 9.63 -13.43
CA HIS A 329 -11.78 8.70 -13.79
C HIS A 329 -11.25 7.51 -14.60
N ARG A 330 -10.45 7.78 -15.64
CA ARG A 330 -9.87 6.75 -16.49
C ARG A 330 -9.12 5.69 -15.66
N PHE A 331 -8.20 6.11 -14.80
CA PHE A 331 -7.39 5.15 -14.05
C PHE A 331 -8.11 4.56 -12.85
N VAL A 332 -9.19 5.16 -12.36
CA VAL A 332 -10.00 4.58 -11.28
C VAL A 332 -10.99 3.54 -11.82
N HIS A 333 -11.52 3.72 -13.03
CA HIS A 333 -12.67 2.93 -13.51
C HIS A 333 -12.45 2.20 -14.85
N ASP A 334 -11.62 2.74 -15.74
CA ASP A 334 -11.54 2.28 -17.14
C ASP A 334 -10.24 1.49 -17.43
N GLU A 335 -9.23 1.62 -16.58
CA GLU A 335 -7.93 0.94 -16.71
C GLU A 335 -7.74 -0.10 -15.59
N PRO A 336 -6.93 -1.15 -15.82
CA PRO A 336 -6.67 -2.19 -14.84
C PRO A 336 -5.73 -1.70 -13.74
N THR A 337 -6.18 -0.79 -12.90
CA THR A 337 -5.41 -0.27 -11.76
C THR A 337 -5.57 -1.18 -10.54
N GLN A 338 -4.50 -1.36 -9.77
CA GLN A 338 -4.56 -2.04 -8.47
C GLN A 338 -5.58 -1.34 -7.56
N ALA A 339 -6.34 -2.11 -6.78
CA ALA A 339 -7.43 -1.57 -5.95
C ALA A 339 -6.96 -0.42 -5.03
N ALA A 340 -5.78 -0.57 -4.41
CA ALA A 340 -5.17 0.48 -3.59
C ALA A 340 -4.85 1.75 -4.37
N GLY A 341 -4.26 1.61 -5.57
CA GLY A 341 -3.94 2.73 -6.45
C GLY A 341 -5.18 3.48 -6.93
N ALA A 342 -6.23 2.74 -7.33
CA ALA A 342 -7.51 3.33 -7.73
C ALA A 342 -8.17 4.09 -6.56
N ALA A 343 -8.21 3.49 -5.37
CA ALA A 343 -8.75 4.13 -4.17
C ALA A 343 -7.98 5.42 -3.82
N LEU A 344 -6.65 5.38 -3.89
CA LEU A 344 -5.81 6.51 -3.59
C LEU A 344 -5.94 7.64 -4.61
N LEU A 345 -6.06 7.36 -5.90
CA LEU A 345 -6.36 8.35 -6.92
C LEU A 345 -7.73 9.03 -6.67
N ALA A 346 -8.74 8.23 -6.32
CA ALA A 346 -10.08 8.73 -6.02
C ALA A 346 -10.08 9.63 -4.76
N LEU A 347 -9.47 9.18 -3.66
CA LEU A 347 -9.33 9.98 -2.43
C LEU A 347 -8.49 11.25 -2.65
N ALA A 348 -7.39 11.16 -3.38
CA ALA A 348 -6.56 12.32 -3.69
C ALA A 348 -7.34 13.35 -4.51
N TRP A 349 -8.19 12.89 -5.45
CA TRP A 349 -9.07 13.78 -6.20
C TRP A 349 -10.15 14.39 -5.32
N GLU A 350 -10.80 13.61 -4.46
CA GLU A 350 -11.78 14.10 -3.48
C GLU A 350 -11.20 15.23 -2.61
N HIS A 351 -10.01 15.02 -2.05
CA HIS A 351 -9.31 15.96 -1.17
C HIS A 351 -8.36 16.94 -1.90
N ARG A 352 -8.42 17.04 -3.23
CA ARG A 352 -7.46 17.83 -4.04
C ARG A 352 -7.28 19.27 -3.57
N TRP A 353 -8.34 19.90 -3.06
CA TRP A 353 -8.25 21.29 -2.60
C TRP A 353 -7.40 21.44 -1.35
N SER A 354 -7.54 20.53 -0.37
CA SER A 354 -6.70 20.56 0.84
C SER A 354 -5.28 20.10 0.55
N LEU A 355 -5.12 19.09 -0.31
CA LEU A 355 -3.83 18.56 -0.72
C LEU A 355 -3.01 19.59 -1.51
N LEU A 356 -3.61 20.30 -2.46
CA LEU A 356 -2.90 21.23 -3.35
C LEU A 356 -2.81 22.65 -2.78
N ALA A 357 -3.64 23.02 -1.79
CA ALA A 357 -3.56 24.32 -1.13
C ALA A 357 -2.18 24.55 -0.49
N ARG A 358 -1.74 25.82 -0.46
CA ARG A 358 -0.66 26.22 0.45
C ARG A 358 -1.15 26.00 1.88
N GLY A 359 -0.26 25.59 2.78
CA GLY A 359 -0.51 25.54 4.21
C GLY A 359 -0.89 26.92 4.77
N GLN A 360 -2.15 27.31 4.61
CA GLN A 360 -2.83 28.39 5.34
C GLN A 360 -4.02 27.79 6.08
N ALA A 361 -3.76 26.79 6.92
CA ALA A 361 -4.75 26.23 7.82
C ALA A 361 -4.25 26.23 9.27
N CYS A 362 -3.80 27.38 9.79
CA CYS A 362 -3.71 27.60 11.23
C CYS A 362 -4.20 28.98 11.73
N ILE A 363 -4.95 29.75 10.93
CA ILE A 363 -5.50 31.06 11.39
C ILE A 363 -7.04 31.09 11.46
N ARG A 364 -7.78 30.22 10.78
CA ARG A 364 -9.26 30.29 10.78
C ARG A 364 -9.99 29.50 11.88
N ARG A 365 -9.31 28.65 12.68
CA ARG A 365 -9.98 27.87 13.74
C ARG A 365 -10.16 28.61 15.07
N LYS A 366 -9.44 29.70 15.36
CA LYS A 366 -9.62 30.46 16.63
C LYS A 366 -10.74 31.50 16.63
N HIS A 367 -11.25 31.95 15.48
CA HIS A 367 -12.24 33.04 15.43
C HIS A 367 -13.72 32.61 15.45
N ARG A 368 -14.03 31.32 15.33
CA ARG A 368 -15.42 30.83 15.42
C ARG A 368 -15.86 30.38 16.81
N ARG A 369 -14.95 30.20 17.79
CA ARG A 369 -15.31 29.80 19.17
C ARG A 369 -15.50 30.96 20.16
N VAL A 370 -15.28 32.21 19.78
CA VAL A 370 -15.37 33.37 20.70
C VAL A 370 -16.68 34.16 20.55
N ARG A 371 -17.57 33.83 19.59
CA ARG A 371 -18.82 34.61 19.35
C ARG A 371 -20.13 33.99 19.86
N CYS A 372 -20.11 32.92 20.66
CA CYS A 372 -21.34 32.31 21.21
C CYS A 372 -21.48 32.34 22.75
N ILE A 373 -20.75 33.18 23.49
CA ILE A 373 -20.89 33.28 24.96
C ILE A 373 -21.24 34.71 25.43
N HIS A 374 -22.02 35.48 24.67
CA HIS A 374 -22.60 36.73 25.16
C HIS A 374 -23.98 36.99 24.52
N ALA A 375 -24.96 36.18 24.91
CA ALA A 375 -26.38 36.48 24.69
C ALA A 375 -27.23 35.66 25.67
N SER A 376 -27.05 35.88 26.97
CA SER A 376 -28.04 35.48 27.98
C SER A 376 -27.80 36.25 29.27
N LEU A 377 -28.14 37.54 29.27
CA LEU A 377 -28.41 38.37 30.46
C LEU A 377 -29.21 39.59 29.99
N HIS A 378 -30.35 39.83 30.63
CA HIS A 378 -31.42 40.82 30.36
C HIS A 378 -32.48 40.44 29.31
N ARG A 379 -33.54 39.75 29.74
CA ARG A 379 -34.78 40.35 30.29
C ARG A 379 -35.68 39.27 30.86
#